data_AF-A0A965MBW1-F1
#
_entry.id   AF-A0A965MBW1-F1
#
_cell.length_a   1.000
_cell.length_b   1.000
_cell.length_c   1.000
_cell.angle_alpha   90.00
_cell.angle_beta   90.00
_cell.angle_gamma   90.00
#
_symmetry.space_group_name_H-M   'P 1'
#
loop_
_entity.id
_entity.type
_entity.pdbx_description
1 polymer ?
#
loop_
_entity_poly.entity_id
_entity_poly.type
_entity_poly.pdbx_seq_one_letter_code
_entity_poly.pdbx_strand_id
1 'polypeptide(L)'
;QSFQEAVISENLRPAGQPSIEARKMDVGQDVEYTATFEVFPIVEVSTLDDLSVEKPVADVTEADIDDIVEVFRKQQGKLVTAERAAAEGDTVVIDFEGFRDGEAFEGGAGEGTSLELGSGRMIPGFEDGLVGASAGEEKVLKLTFPEDYQNEDLAGADVEFKVQVKEVQELELAPVDAALFAQYGLEEGTEEEFRAEVKQNMERELRNAIEASVKNQVMDAVVAAHDDLELPASLIAQEVNAMRQQMFQLPQAFHLFPKFCHRACV
;
A
#
# COMPACT_ATOMS: atom_id res chain seq x y z
N GLN A 1 0.87 -54.30 -7.52
CA GLN A 1 0.05 -53.45 -6.64
C GLN A 1 0.44 -52.01 -6.93
N SER A 2 -0.53 -51.21 -7.33
CA SER A 2 -0.27 -49.84 -7.75
C SER A 2 0.00 -48.96 -6.54
N PHE A 3 0.75 -47.87 -6.74
CA PHE A 3 0.99 -46.84 -5.72
C PHE A 3 -0.31 -46.39 -5.03
N GLN A 4 -1.40 -46.27 -5.78
CA GLN A 4 -2.71 -45.86 -5.26
C GLN A 4 -3.30 -46.89 -4.29
N GLU A 5 -3.15 -48.19 -4.56
CA GLU A 5 -3.64 -49.26 -3.69
C GLU A 5 -2.89 -49.27 -2.35
N ALA A 6 -1.57 -49.03 -2.37
CA ALA A 6 -0.73 -49.00 -1.17
C ALA A 6 -1.00 -47.76 -0.28
N VAL A 7 -1.24 -46.60 -0.89
CA VAL A 7 -1.61 -45.37 -0.16
C VAL A 7 -2.96 -45.54 0.54
N ILE A 8 -3.93 -46.19 -0.11
CA ILE A 8 -5.26 -46.45 0.45
C ILE A 8 -5.20 -47.50 1.56
N SER A 9 -4.44 -48.59 1.39
CA SER A 9 -4.34 -49.66 2.39
C SER A 9 -3.67 -49.20 3.69
N GLU A 10 -2.68 -48.32 3.59
CA GLU A 10 -1.93 -47.77 4.73
C GLU A 10 -2.54 -46.46 5.26
N ASN A 11 -3.68 -46.02 4.72
CA ASN A 11 -4.39 -44.79 5.10
C ASN A 11 -3.50 -43.53 5.11
N LEU A 12 -2.54 -43.46 4.17
CA LEU A 12 -1.61 -42.35 4.05
C LEU A 12 -2.29 -41.21 3.29
N ARG A 13 -2.02 -39.97 3.71
CA ARG A 13 -2.50 -38.75 3.03
C ARG A 13 -1.30 -38.04 2.39
N PRO A 14 -0.99 -38.28 1.11
CA PRO A 14 0.12 -37.62 0.44
C PRO A 14 -0.10 -36.10 0.38
N ALA A 15 0.92 -35.34 0.74
CA ALA A 15 0.94 -33.87 0.76
C ALA A 15 1.43 -33.26 -0.57
N GLY A 16 1.60 -34.09 -1.61
CA GLY A 16 2.11 -33.68 -2.91
C GLY A 16 2.13 -34.83 -3.91
N GLN A 17 2.57 -34.53 -5.14
CA GLN A 17 2.82 -35.58 -6.13
C GLN A 17 4.05 -36.41 -5.72
N PRO A 18 3.98 -37.76 -5.76
CA PRO A 18 5.11 -38.61 -5.43
C PRO A 18 6.21 -38.50 -6.50
N SER A 19 7.47 -38.52 -6.07
CA SER A 19 8.59 -38.76 -6.96
C SER A 19 8.72 -40.26 -7.21
N ILE A 20 8.62 -40.68 -8.47
CA ILE A 20 8.70 -42.09 -8.86
C ILE A 20 10.02 -42.34 -9.56
N GLU A 21 10.85 -43.19 -8.97
CA GLU A 21 12.11 -43.65 -9.55
C GLU A 21 12.00 -45.13 -9.91
N ALA A 22 12.13 -45.44 -11.21
CA ALA A 22 12.15 -46.82 -11.67
C ALA A 22 13.53 -47.43 -11.41
N ARG A 23 13.58 -48.56 -10.68
CA ARG A 23 14.83 -49.28 -10.41
C ARG A 23 15.13 -50.35 -11.45
N LYS A 24 14.12 -51.08 -11.92
CA LYS A 24 14.26 -52.12 -12.96
C LYS A 24 13.05 -52.13 -13.88
N MET A 25 13.33 -52.07 -15.18
CA MET A 25 12.32 -52.09 -16.25
C MET A 25 12.76 -53.01 -17.40
N ASP A 26 13.39 -54.13 -17.08
CA ASP A 26 13.84 -55.10 -18.08
C ASP A 26 12.67 -55.90 -18.67
N VAL A 27 12.69 -56.07 -19.99
CA VAL A 27 11.64 -56.79 -20.72
C VAL A 27 11.58 -58.25 -20.27
N GLY A 28 10.48 -58.66 -19.64
CA GLY A 28 10.26 -60.01 -19.13
C GLY A 28 10.61 -60.21 -17.66
N GLN A 29 10.99 -59.15 -16.92
CA GLN A 29 11.15 -59.17 -15.47
C GLN A 29 10.08 -58.33 -14.76
N ASP A 30 9.92 -58.57 -13.46
CA ASP A 30 9.03 -57.78 -12.62
C ASP A 30 9.51 -56.32 -12.54
N VAL A 31 8.56 -55.38 -12.64
CA VAL A 31 8.84 -53.95 -12.58
C VAL A 31 8.99 -53.51 -11.12
N GLU A 32 10.16 -52.96 -10.79
CA GLU A 32 10.45 -52.39 -9.47
C GLU A 32 10.56 -50.87 -9.59
N TYR A 33 9.76 -50.14 -8.81
CA TYR A 33 9.83 -48.68 -8.68
C TYR A 33 9.76 -48.27 -7.20
N THR A 34 10.41 -47.16 -6.86
CA THR A 34 10.32 -46.51 -5.55
C THR A 34 9.52 -45.22 -5.72
N ALA A 35 8.48 -45.04 -4.91
CA ALA A 35 7.70 -43.81 -4.87
C ALA A 35 7.94 -43.11 -3.52
N THR A 36 8.59 -41.96 -3.55
CA THR A 36 8.88 -41.12 -2.38
C THR A 36 7.89 -39.97 -2.34
N PHE A 37 7.19 -39.79 -1.23
CA PHE A 37 6.23 -38.70 -1.03
C PHE A 37 6.20 -38.27 0.43
N GLU A 38 5.84 -37.02 0.65
CA GLU A 38 5.58 -36.48 1.98
C GLU A 38 4.11 -36.71 2.34
N VAL A 39 3.83 -36.88 3.62
CA VAL A 39 2.47 -37.07 4.15
C VAL A 39 2.04 -35.85 4.95
N PHE A 40 0.73 -35.58 5.00
CA PHE A 40 0.20 -34.53 5.87
C PHE A 40 0.54 -34.83 7.33
N PRO A 41 1.08 -33.86 8.08
CA PRO A 41 1.34 -34.04 9.49
C PRO A 41 0.01 -34.19 10.25
N ILE A 42 0.06 -34.94 11.35
CA ILE A 42 -1.06 -35.03 12.28
C ILE A 42 -0.96 -33.83 13.20
N VAL A 43 -1.93 -32.91 13.09
CA VAL A 43 -2.00 -31.75 13.98
C VAL A 43 -2.84 -32.12 15.20
N GLU A 44 -2.21 -32.19 16.36
CA GLU A 44 -2.92 -32.24 17.64
C GLU A 44 -3.14 -30.81 18.11
N VAL A 45 -4.39 -30.41 18.29
CA VAL A 45 -4.72 -29.03 18.71
C VAL A 45 -4.33 -28.87 20.17
N SER A 46 -3.26 -28.11 20.42
CA SER A 46 -2.87 -27.66 21.76
C SER A 46 -4.02 -26.89 22.43
N THR A 47 -4.18 -27.03 23.76
CA THR A 47 -5.20 -26.26 24.50
C THR A 47 -4.89 -24.76 24.43
N LEU A 48 -5.84 -23.97 23.95
CA LEU A 48 -5.72 -22.51 23.79
C LEU A 48 -6.23 -21.73 25.02
N ASP A 49 -6.38 -22.40 26.16
CA ASP A 49 -7.03 -21.83 27.35
C ASP A 49 -6.23 -20.66 27.98
N ASP A 50 -4.92 -20.61 27.75
CA ASP A 50 -4.01 -19.55 28.25
C ASP A 50 -3.85 -18.39 27.24
N LEU A 51 -4.59 -18.38 26.13
CA LEU A 51 -4.47 -17.34 25.12
C LEU A 51 -5.17 -16.04 25.56
N SER A 52 -4.37 -15.01 25.82
CA SER A 52 -4.85 -13.64 26.02
C SER A 52 -5.03 -12.94 24.68
N VAL A 53 -6.26 -12.50 24.38
CA VAL A 53 -6.58 -11.73 23.17
C VAL A 53 -7.05 -10.33 23.56
N GLU A 54 -6.46 -9.31 22.94
CA GLU A 54 -6.87 -7.93 23.14
C GLU A 54 -7.85 -7.51 22.04
N LYS A 55 -9.08 -7.19 22.44
CA LYS A 55 -10.08 -6.62 21.53
C LYS A 55 -10.10 -5.10 21.68
N PRO A 56 -9.59 -4.33 20.69
CA PRO A 56 -9.73 -2.88 20.73
C PRO A 56 -11.21 -2.49 20.70
N VAL A 57 -11.56 -1.48 21.49
CA VAL A 57 -12.89 -0.86 21.51
C VAL A 57 -12.72 0.56 20.99
N ALA A 58 -13.42 0.88 19.92
CA ALA A 58 -13.46 2.20 19.31
C ALA A 58 -14.86 2.44 18.75
N ASP A 59 -15.23 3.71 18.69
CA ASP A 59 -16.52 4.17 18.20
C ASP A 59 -16.28 5.28 17.18
N VAL A 60 -17.14 5.35 16.16
CA VAL A 60 -17.11 6.42 15.15
C VAL A 60 -17.81 7.65 15.73
N THR A 61 -17.08 8.74 15.89
CA THR A 61 -17.62 10.00 16.38
C THR A 61 -18.09 10.90 15.24
N GLU A 62 -18.89 11.91 15.55
CA GLU A 62 -19.32 12.91 14.56
C GLU A 62 -18.13 13.71 13.98
N ALA A 63 -17.07 13.91 14.79
CA ALA A 63 -15.85 14.56 14.32
C ALA A 63 -15.13 13.73 13.25
N ASP A 64 -15.09 12.39 13.40
CA ASP A 64 -14.49 11.52 12.39
C ASP A 64 -15.28 11.55 11.08
N ILE A 65 -16.61 11.72 11.16
CA ILE A 65 -17.47 11.87 9.97
C ILE A 65 -17.19 13.21 9.29
N ASP A 66 -17.10 14.30 10.06
CA ASP A 66 -16.78 15.63 9.51
C ASP A 66 -15.41 15.63 8.81
N ASP A 67 -14.40 14.99 9.41
CA ASP A 67 -13.05 14.86 8.83
C ASP A 67 -13.08 14.09 7.49
N ILE A 68 -13.83 12.99 7.42
CA ILE A 68 -13.96 12.21 6.18
C ILE A 68 -14.73 12.99 5.11
N VAL A 69 -15.78 13.71 5.49
CA VAL A 69 -16.50 14.59 4.57
C VAL A 69 -15.57 15.68 4.04
N GLU A 70 -14.72 16.28 4.88
CA GLU A 70 -13.73 17.26 4.44
C GLU A 70 -12.73 16.65 3.45
N VAL A 71 -12.26 15.42 3.68
CA VAL A 71 -11.40 14.69 2.74
C VAL A 71 -12.09 14.50 1.38
N PHE A 72 -13.36 14.10 1.35
CA PHE A 72 -14.11 13.97 0.10
C PHE A 72 -14.28 15.31 -0.62
N ARG A 73 -14.54 16.39 0.12
CA ARG A 73 -14.63 17.73 -0.44
C ARG A 73 -13.31 18.22 -1.03
N LYS A 74 -12.17 17.84 -0.43
CA LYS A 74 -10.83 18.13 -0.96
C LYS A 74 -10.55 17.33 -2.23
N GLN A 75 -10.87 16.04 -2.25
CA GLN A 75 -10.66 15.17 -3.42
C GLN A 75 -11.45 15.62 -4.65
N GLN A 76 -12.65 16.16 -4.43
CA GLN A 76 -13.53 16.66 -5.51
C GLN A 76 -13.45 18.18 -5.69
N GLY A 77 -12.57 18.83 -4.92
CA GLY A 77 -12.34 20.26 -5.00
C GLY A 77 -11.74 20.65 -6.35
N LYS A 78 -11.85 21.93 -6.68
CA LYS A 78 -11.27 22.50 -7.89
C LYS A 78 -10.18 23.49 -7.53
N LEU A 79 -9.10 23.48 -8.29
CA LEU A 79 -8.06 24.48 -8.19
C LEU A 79 -8.54 25.77 -8.86
N VAL A 80 -8.56 26.86 -8.12
CA VAL A 80 -8.93 28.19 -8.60
C VAL A 80 -7.78 29.16 -8.38
N THR A 81 -7.57 30.07 -9.34
CA THR A 81 -6.50 31.07 -9.24
C THR A 81 -6.72 31.99 -8.05
N ALA A 82 -5.71 32.10 -7.20
CA ALA A 82 -5.71 32.92 -5.99
C ALA A 82 -4.81 34.15 -6.17
N GLU A 83 -5.31 35.33 -5.82
CA GLU A 83 -4.54 36.60 -5.86
C GLU A 83 -3.73 36.86 -4.56
N ARG A 84 -3.73 35.90 -3.63
CA ARG A 84 -2.99 35.97 -2.35
C ARG A 84 -1.62 35.28 -2.47
N ALA A 85 -0.76 35.55 -1.49
CA ALA A 85 0.48 34.81 -1.34
C ALA A 85 0.19 33.31 -1.10
N ALA A 86 1.06 32.45 -1.63
CA ALA A 86 0.97 31.00 -1.50
C ALA A 86 1.05 30.57 -0.02
N ALA A 87 0.19 29.66 0.38
CA ALA A 87 0.17 29.05 1.71
C ALA A 87 0.38 27.53 1.61
N GLU A 88 0.65 26.89 2.74
CA GLU A 88 0.70 25.44 2.82
C GLU A 88 -0.65 24.84 2.37
N GLY A 89 -0.61 23.84 1.48
CA GLY A 89 -1.78 23.23 0.85
C GLY A 89 -2.22 23.86 -0.47
N ASP A 90 -1.67 25.01 -0.87
CA ASP A 90 -1.95 25.59 -2.19
C ASP A 90 -1.18 24.89 -3.31
N THR A 91 -1.71 24.94 -4.53
CA THR A 91 -1.00 24.49 -5.73
C THR A 91 -0.37 25.67 -6.44
N VAL A 92 0.94 25.67 -6.59
CA VAL A 92 1.67 26.70 -7.33
C VAL A 92 2.12 26.16 -8.69
N VAL A 93 1.93 26.96 -9.74
CA VAL A 93 2.50 26.69 -11.06
C VAL A 93 3.83 27.42 -11.12
N ILE A 94 4.92 26.67 -11.21
CA ILE A 94 6.28 27.20 -11.14
C ILE A 94 7.11 26.80 -12.36
N ASP A 95 8.01 27.70 -12.73
CA ASP A 95 9.19 27.36 -13.51
C ASP A 95 10.38 27.32 -12.56
N PHE A 96 11.21 26.30 -12.65
CA PHE A 96 12.41 26.22 -11.83
C PHE A 96 13.61 25.75 -12.65
N GLU A 97 14.78 26.24 -12.26
CA GLU A 97 16.06 25.84 -12.82
C GLU A 97 17.08 25.66 -11.67
N GLY A 98 17.58 24.44 -11.56
CA GLY A 98 18.53 24.02 -10.54
C GLY A 98 19.97 24.15 -11.02
N PHE A 99 20.79 24.80 -10.20
CA PHE A 99 22.21 25.03 -10.41
C PHE A 99 23.01 24.36 -9.30
N ARG A 100 24.09 23.69 -9.67
CA ARG A 100 25.11 23.18 -8.76
C ARG A 100 26.42 23.85 -9.10
N ASP A 101 27.04 24.53 -8.13
CA ASP A 101 28.31 25.25 -8.32
C ASP A 101 28.31 26.24 -9.53
N GLY A 102 27.12 26.73 -9.91
CA GLY A 102 26.92 27.62 -11.06
C GLY A 102 26.63 26.93 -12.41
N GLU A 103 26.63 25.61 -12.46
CA GLU A 103 26.27 24.81 -13.64
C GLU A 103 24.86 24.22 -13.48
N ALA A 104 24.01 24.33 -14.51
CA ALA A 104 22.69 23.70 -14.51
C ALA A 104 22.84 22.17 -14.61
N PHE A 105 22.11 21.42 -13.78
CA PHE A 105 22.19 19.94 -13.78
C PHE A 105 20.95 19.29 -14.39
N GLU A 106 21.11 18.10 -14.99
CA GLU A 106 20.00 17.37 -15.61
C GLU A 106 18.97 16.91 -14.58
N GLY A 107 17.69 17.16 -14.87
CA GLY A 107 16.57 16.88 -13.96
C GLY A 107 16.28 17.98 -12.94
N GLY A 108 17.06 19.06 -12.93
CA GLY A 108 16.85 20.24 -12.07
C GLY A 108 16.01 21.34 -12.70
N ALA A 109 15.51 21.17 -13.94
CA ALA A 109 14.74 22.19 -14.64
C ALA A 109 13.33 21.69 -15.00
N GLY A 110 12.33 22.56 -14.83
CA GLY A 110 10.95 22.29 -15.19
C GLY A 110 10.20 23.59 -15.48
N GLU A 111 9.42 23.60 -16.56
CA GLU A 111 8.55 24.72 -16.92
C GLU A 111 7.08 24.34 -16.75
N GLY A 112 6.27 25.22 -16.15
CA GLY A 112 4.83 25.05 -15.98
C GLY A 112 4.46 23.89 -15.06
N THR A 113 5.32 23.57 -14.08
CA THR A 113 5.10 22.45 -13.18
C THR A 113 4.12 22.84 -12.08
N SER A 114 3.01 22.12 -11.95
CA SER A 114 2.07 22.27 -10.83
C SER A 114 2.57 21.50 -9.62
N LEU A 115 2.85 22.21 -8.53
CA LEU A 115 3.32 21.67 -7.27
C LEU A 115 2.38 22.06 -6.13
N GLU A 116 1.86 21.05 -5.43
CA GLU A 116 1.11 21.26 -4.19
C GLU A 116 2.08 21.40 -3.01
N LEU A 117 2.00 22.54 -2.32
CA LEU A 117 2.86 22.87 -1.18
C LEU A 117 2.49 22.00 0.02
N GLY A 118 3.45 21.22 0.55
CA GLY A 118 3.24 20.26 1.64
C GLY A 118 3.03 18.82 1.16
N SER A 119 3.04 18.57 -0.15
CA SER A 119 2.86 17.22 -0.71
C SER A 119 4.12 16.34 -0.62
N GLY A 120 5.27 16.93 -0.25
CA GLY A 120 6.55 16.22 -0.13
C GLY A 120 6.95 15.55 -1.45
N ARG A 121 6.59 16.18 -2.57
CA ARG A 121 6.96 15.70 -3.91
C ARG A 121 8.37 16.14 -4.28
N MET A 122 8.81 17.28 -3.73
CA MET A 122 10.14 17.83 -3.95
C MET A 122 11.05 17.57 -2.75
N ILE A 123 12.32 17.97 -2.88
CA ILE A 123 13.28 17.87 -1.78
C ILE A 123 12.81 18.71 -0.58
N PRO A 124 13.08 18.25 0.65
CA PRO A 124 12.76 19.01 1.86
C PRO A 124 13.32 20.44 1.78
N GLY A 125 12.53 21.43 2.19
CA GLY A 125 12.88 22.85 2.11
C GLY A 125 12.56 23.53 0.77
N PHE A 126 12.32 22.80 -0.32
CA PHE A 126 11.90 23.40 -1.59
C PHE A 126 10.50 24.00 -1.48
N GLU A 127 9.54 23.22 -0.98
CA GLU A 127 8.15 23.65 -0.81
C GLU A 127 8.06 24.77 0.24
N ASP A 128 8.81 24.66 1.35
CA ASP A 128 8.83 25.65 2.43
C ASP A 128 9.34 27.03 1.97
N GLY A 129 10.30 27.06 1.04
CA GLY A 129 10.82 28.31 0.48
C GLY A 129 9.83 29.07 -0.43
N LEU A 130 8.86 28.34 -0.99
CA LEU A 130 7.82 28.88 -1.85
C LEU A 130 6.59 29.36 -1.06
N VAL A 131 6.42 28.93 0.19
CA VAL A 131 5.41 29.48 1.08
C VAL A 131 5.61 30.99 1.24
N GLY A 132 4.52 31.74 1.08
CA GLY A 132 4.48 33.19 1.11
C GLY A 132 4.89 33.88 -0.20
N ALA A 133 5.25 33.14 -1.25
CA ALA A 133 5.53 33.74 -2.56
C ALA A 133 4.24 34.18 -3.27
N SER A 134 4.30 35.30 -4.00
CA SER A 134 3.18 35.80 -4.81
C SER A 134 3.32 35.38 -6.28
N ALA A 135 2.22 35.39 -7.03
CA ALA A 135 2.27 35.16 -8.46
C ALA A 135 3.14 36.22 -9.17
N GLY A 136 4.03 35.77 -10.04
CA GLY A 136 5.05 36.56 -10.73
C GLY A 136 6.35 36.78 -9.95
N GLU A 137 6.49 36.24 -8.75
CA GLU A 137 7.70 36.40 -7.92
C GLU A 137 8.80 35.41 -8.33
N GLU A 138 10.04 35.91 -8.38
CA GLU A 138 11.25 35.10 -8.55
C GLU A 138 11.96 34.95 -7.22
N LYS A 139 12.23 33.70 -6.83
CA LYS A 139 13.00 33.35 -5.63
C LYS A 139 14.18 32.47 -5.98
N VAL A 140 15.27 32.64 -5.23
CA VAL A 140 16.42 31.74 -5.28
C VAL A 140 16.47 30.98 -3.96
N LEU A 141 16.28 29.67 -4.02
CA LEU A 141 16.28 28.75 -2.89
C LEU A 141 17.61 28.01 -2.85
N LYS A 142 18.32 28.07 -1.71
CA LYS A 142 19.56 27.31 -1.48
C LYS A 142 19.20 26.09 -0.66
N LEU A 143 19.36 24.90 -1.24
CA LEU A 143 18.90 23.65 -0.67
C LEU A 143 20.01 22.61 -0.76
N THR A 144 19.99 21.65 0.15
CA THR A 144 20.93 20.53 0.16
C THR A 144 20.13 19.25 -0.08
N PHE A 145 20.56 18.45 -1.04
CA PHE A 145 19.93 17.15 -1.28
C PHE A 145 20.21 16.18 -0.11
N PRO A 146 19.27 15.30 0.23
CA PRO A 146 19.51 14.24 1.21
C PRO A 146 20.67 13.32 0.79
N GLU A 147 21.37 12.72 1.76
CA GLU A 147 22.44 11.74 1.49
C GLU A 147 21.89 10.45 0.85
N ASP A 148 20.63 10.09 1.13
CA ASP A 148 19.96 8.89 0.58
C ASP A 148 19.29 9.14 -0.79
N TYR A 149 19.69 10.18 -1.52
CA TYR A 149 19.06 10.49 -2.81
C TYR A 149 19.44 9.44 -3.86
N GLN A 150 18.47 9.05 -4.70
CA GLN A 150 18.64 7.97 -5.70
C GLN A 150 19.75 8.24 -6.72
N ASN A 151 20.08 9.52 -6.93
CA ASN A 151 21.18 9.93 -7.77
C ASN A 151 22.41 10.22 -6.90
N GLU A 152 23.41 9.32 -6.95
CA GLU A 152 24.68 9.45 -6.22
C GLU A 152 25.42 10.76 -6.53
N ASP A 153 25.23 11.33 -7.73
CA ASP A 153 25.86 12.59 -8.10
C ASP A 153 25.23 13.79 -7.37
N LEU A 154 23.96 13.71 -6.99
CA LEU A 154 23.23 14.78 -6.32
C LEU A 154 23.11 14.56 -4.81
N ALA A 155 23.35 13.35 -4.31
CA ALA A 155 23.30 13.03 -2.89
C ALA A 155 24.23 13.92 -2.05
N GLY A 156 23.67 14.63 -1.06
CA GLY A 156 24.44 15.53 -0.18
C GLY A 156 24.99 16.80 -0.85
N ALA A 157 24.63 17.08 -2.10
CA ALA A 157 25.11 18.27 -2.81
C ALA A 157 24.30 19.52 -2.45
N ASP A 158 24.99 20.65 -2.27
CA ASP A 158 24.39 21.97 -2.16
C ASP A 158 24.03 22.50 -3.56
N VAL A 159 22.79 22.92 -3.73
CA VAL A 159 22.26 23.42 -5.00
C VAL A 159 21.46 24.71 -4.80
N GLU A 160 21.43 25.53 -5.84
CA GLU A 160 20.62 26.75 -5.91
C GLU A 160 19.51 26.55 -6.94
N PHE A 161 18.26 26.57 -6.50
CA PHE A 161 17.09 26.57 -7.39
C PHE A 161 16.60 28.00 -7.59
N LYS A 162 16.61 28.46 -8.84
CA LYS A 162 15.88 29.67 -9.22
C LYS A 162 14.47 29.25 -9.58
N VAL A 163 13.49 29.75 -8.84
CA VAL A 163 12.07 29.42 -9.03
C VAL A 163 11.31 30.70 -9.37
N GLN A 164 10.56 30.66 -10.45
CA GLN A 164 9.62 31.71 -10.84
C GLN A 164 8.20 31.19 -10.64
N VAL A 165 7.43 31.84 -9.77
CA VAL A 165 6.03 31.51 -9.55
C VAL A 165 5.20 32.15 -10.65
N LYS A 166 4.57 31.34 -11.50
CA LYS A 166 3.66 31.85 -12.54
C LYS A 166 2.28 32.15 -11.97
N GLU A 167 1.73 31.20 -11.23
CA GLU A 167 0.36 31.25 -10.72
C GLU A 167 0.29 30.57 -9.36
N VAL A 168 -0.53 31.11 -8.47
CA VAL A 168 -0.92 30.47 -7.22
C VAL A 168 -2.38 30.06 -7.37
N GLN A 169 -2.67 28.80 -7.10
CA GLN A 169 -4.02 28.24 -7.13
C GLN A 169 -4.36 27.71 -5.74
N GLU A 170 -5.54 28.07 -5.25
CA GLU A 170 -6.08 27.53 -4.01
C GLU A 170 -7.10 26.42 -4.30
N LEU A 171 -7.18 25.46 -3.40
CA LEU A 171 -8.17 24.39 -3.48
C LEU A 171 -9.52 24.91 -2.99
N GLU A 172 -10.43 25.18 -3.92
CA GLU A 172 -11.82 25.42 -3.60
C GLU A 172 -12.51 24.09 -3.31
N LEU A 173 -12.85 23.87 -2.03
CA LEU A 173 -13.54 22.68 -1.58
C LEU A 173 -14.86 22.49 -2.32
N ALA A 174 -15.16 21.27 -2.73
CA ALA A 174 -16.45 20.98 -3.33
C ALA A 174 -17.60 21.34 -2.35
N PRO A 175 -18.70 21.93 -2.83
CA PRO A 175 -19.91 22.07 -2.03
C PRO A 175 -20.45 20.70 -1.63
N VAL A 176 -21.05 20.61 -0.44
CA VAL A 176 -21.73 19.39 0.02
C VAL A 176 -23.12 19.38 -0.62
N ASP A 177 -23.20 18.93 -1.86
CA ASP A 177 -24.41 18.94 -2.67
C ASP A 177 -24.65 17.60 -3.39
N ALA A 178 -25.76 17.51 -4.13
CA ALA A 178 -26.14 16.31 -4.87
C ALA A 178 -25.08 15.86 -5.90
N ALA A 179 -24.24 16.76 -6.41
CA ALA A 179 -23.16 16.38 -7.33
C ALA A 179 -22.05 15.62 -6.61
N LEU A 180 -21.72 16.02 -5.38
CA LEU A 180 -20.80 15.28 -4.52
C LEU A 180 -21.39 13.91 -4.17
N PHE A 181 -22.66 13.87 -3.74
CA PHE A 181 -23.32 12.62 -3.34
C PHE A 181 -23.38 11.59 -4.49
N ALA A 182 -23.68 12.04 -5.71
CA ALA A 182 -23.77 11.18 -6.88
C ALA A 182 -22.43 10.48 -7.20
N GLN A 183 -21.29 11.13 -6.95
CA GLN A 183 -19.98 10.52 -7.17
C GLN A 183 -19.67 9.39 -6.19
N TYR A 184 -20.28 9.41 -5.00
CA TYR A 184 -20.13 8.37 -3.98
C TYR A 184 -21.32 7.40 -3.95
N GLY A 185 -22.14 7.39 -5.00
CA GLY A 185 -23.21 6.39 -5.20
C GLY A 185 -24.57 6.78 -4.63
N LEU A 186 -24.75 8.02 -4.18
CA LEU A 186 -26.02 8.57 -3.70
C LEU A 186 -26.61 9.53 -4.76
N GLU A 187 -27.37 8.98 -5.71
CA GLU A 187 -27.92 9.74 -6.86
C GLU A 187 -28.96 10.79 -6.46
N GLU A 188 -29.77 10.52 -5.44
CA GLU A 188 -30.78 11.42 -4.87
C GLU A 188 -30.74 11.30 -3.35
N GLY A 189 -29.87 12.07 -2.70
CA GLY A 189 -29.70 12.05 -1.25
C GLY A 189 -29.58 13.44 -0.64
N THR A 190 -29.94 13.55 0.63
CA THR A 190 -29.68 14.70 1.48
C THR A 190 -28.31 14.59 2.16
N GLU A 191 -27.80 15.71 2.69
CA GLU A 191 -26.56 15.69 3.49
C GLU A 191 -26.65 14.72 4.68
N GLU A 192 -27.84 14.62 5.31
CA GLU A 192 -28.07 13.69 6.42
C GLU A 192 -27.92 12.22 5.97
N GLU A 193 -28.46 11.86 4.80
CA GLU A 193 -28.33 10.52 4.24
C GLU A 193 -26.89 10.22 3.82
N PHE A 194 -26.18 11.20 3.26
CA PHE A 194 -24.75 11.08 2.95
C PHE A 194 -23.92 10.82 4.21
N ARG A 195 -24.12 11.61 5.27
CA ARG A 195 -23.41 11.44 6.55
C ARG A 195 -23.75 10.10 7.20
N ALA A 196 -24.99 9.63 7.10
CA ALA A 196 -25.40 8.32 7.60
C ALA A 196 -24.72 7.16 6.84
N GLU A 197 -24.62 7.25 5.51
CA GLU A 197 -23.94 6.27 4.68
C GLU A 197 -22.43 6.24 4.98
N VAL A 198 -21.79 7.41 5.10
CA VAL A 198 -20.38 7.53 5.51
C VAL A 198 -20.17 6.87 6.88
N LYS A 199 -21.02 7.18 7.85
CA LYS A 199 -20.98 6.55 9.18
C LYS A 199 -21.11 5.03 9.11
N GLN A 200 -22.09 4.51 8.37
CA GLN A 200 -22.31 3.07 8.23
C GLN A 200 -21.10 2.37 7.60
N ASN A 201 -20.48 3.02 6.61
CA ASN A 201 -19.28 2.53 5.96
C ASN A 201 -18.09 2.52 6.94
N MET A 202 -17.87 3.60 7.68
CA MET A 202 -16.82 3.68 8.70
C MET A 202 -17.01 2.64 9.81
N GLU A 203 -18.23 2.47 10.32
CA GLU A 203 -18.53 1.45 11.32
C GLU A 203 -18.31 0.03 10.80
N ARG A 204 -18.60 -0.22 9.52
CA ARG A 204 -18.33 -1.52 8.89
C ARG A 204 -16.84 -1.78 8.77
N GLU A 205 -16.06 -0.81 8.30
CA GLU A 205 -14.60 -0.91 8.22
C GLU A 205 -13.98 -1.10 9.61
N LEU A 206 -14.48 -0.38 10.62
CA LEU A 206 -14.01 -0.52 12.00
C LEU A 206 -14.29 -1.92 12.55
N ARG A 207 -15.51 -2.45 12.35
CA ARG A 207 -15.83 -3.83 12.75
C ARG A 207 -14.92 -4.85 12.06
N ASN A 208 -14.73 -4.71 10.75
CA ASN A 208 -13.86 -5.59 9.98
C ASN A 208 -12.40 -5.51 10.47
N ALA A 209 -11.90 -4.32 10.79
CA ALA A 209 -10.55 -4.11 11.30
C ALA A 209 -10.37 -4.74 12.69
N ILE A 210 -11.35 -4.60 13.60
CA ILE A 210 -11.33 -5.22 14.92
C ILE A 210 -11.37 -6.75 14.79
N GLU A 211 -12.26 -7.29 13.96
CA GLU A 211 -12.37 -8.73 13.70
C GLU A 211 -11.09 -9.29 13.08
N ALA A 212 -10.50 -8.59 12.11
CA ALA A 212 -9.24 -8.98 11.49
C ALA A 212 -8.08 -8.95 12.50
N SER A 213 -7.99 -7.92 13.34
CA SER A 213 -6.97 -7.82 14.40
C SER A 213 -7.07 -8.97 15.40
N VAL A 214 -8.28 -9.23 15.90
CA VAL A 214 -8.54 -10.35 16.82
C VAL A 214 -8.24 -11.69 16.16
N LYS A 215 -8.67 -11.88 14.91
CA LYS A 215 -8.40 -13.10 14.15
C LYS A 215 -6.90 -13.31 13.96
N ASN A 216 -6.15 -12.26 13.63
CA ASN A 216 -4.70 -12.35 13.47
C ASN A 216 -4.02 -12.71 14.80
N GLN A 217 -4.39 -12.08 15.91
CA GLN A 217 -3.86 -12.44 17.24
C GLN A 217 -4.10 -13.92 17.57
N VAL A 218 -5.29 -14.44 17.27
CA VAL A 218 -5.61 -15.86 17.48
C VAL A 218 -4.80 -16.76 16.54
N MET A 219 -4.69 -16.40 15.26
CA MET A 219 -3.91 -17.18 14.29
C MET A 219 -2.43 -17.21 14.66
N ASP A 220 -1.86 -16.07 15.05
CA ASP A 220 -0.47 -15.96 15.47
C ASP A 220 -0.20 -16.81 16.71
N ALA A 221 -1.12 -16.80 17.68
CA ALA A 221 -1.02 -17.65 18.85
C ALA A 221 -1.16 -19.14 18.54
N VAL A 222 -2.06 -19.52 17.62
CA VAL A 222 -2.19 -20.90 17.15
C VAL A 222 -0.90 -21.34 16.47
N VAL A 223 -0.32 -20.50 15.61
CA VAL A 223 0.97 -20.81 14.96
C VAL A 223 2.08 -20.95 15.99
N ALA A 224 2.19 -20.03 16.95
CA ALA A 224 3.19 -20.09 18.02
C ALA A 224 3.04 -21.33 18.92
N ALA A 225 1.81 -21.80 19.16
CA ALA A 225 1.53 -23.00 19.93
C ALA A 225 1.86 -24.31 19.17
N HIS A 226 2.12 -24.25 17.86
CA HIS A 226 2.47 -25.38 17.01
C HIS A 226 3.79 -25.11 16.26
N ASP A 227 4.77 -24.54 16.95
CA ASP A 227 6.15 -24.32 16.50
C ASP A 227 6.79 -25.60 15.94
N ASP A 228 6.58 -26.73 16.62
CA ASP A 228 7.20 -28.02 16.29
C ASP A 228 6.54 -28.72 15.08
N LEU A 229 5.54 -28.10 14.43
CA LEU A 229 4.82 -28.71 13.31
C LEU A 229 5.67 -28.69 12.03
N GLU A 230 6.22 -29.85 11.67
CA GLU A 230 6.93 -30.02 10.40
C GLU A 230 5.96 -29.99 9.20
N LEU A 231 6.06 -28.95 8.37
CA LEU A 231 5.29 -28.82 7.14
C LEU A 231 6.02 -29.45 5.95
N PRO A 232 5.34 -30.32 5.17
CA PRO A 232 5.87 -30.87 3.92
C PRO A 232 6.35 -29.79 2.95
N ALA A 233 7.59 -29.91 2.47
CA ALA A 233 8.18 -28.98 1.51
C ALA A 233 7.37 -28.94 0.19
N SER A 234 6.70 -30.04 -0.17
CA SER A 234 5.83 -30.10 -1.34
C SER A 234 4.64 -29.14 -1.24
N LEU A 235 4.06 -28.96 -0.05
CA LEU A 235 2.95 -28.04 0.17
C LEU A 235 3.43 -26.59 0.10
N ILE A 236 4.57 -26.29 0.72
CA ILE A 236 5.18 -24.95 0.66
C ILE A 236 5.49 -24.58 -0.80
N ALA A 237 6.08 -25.50 -1.58
CA ALA A 237 6.39 -25.26 -2.97
C ALA A 237 5.13 -25.05 -3.84
N GLN A 238 4.03 -25.75 -3.55
CA GLN A 238 2.74 -25.53 -4.23
C GLN A 238 2.18 -24.15 -3.92
N GLU A 239 2.17 -23.75 -2.65
CA GLU A 239 1.65 -22.45 -2.22
C GLU A 239 2.49 -21.29 -2.78
N VAL A 240 3.82 -21.40 -2.77
CA VAL A 240 4.71 -20.42 -3.39
C VAL A 240 4.41 -20.25 -4.88
N ASN A 241 4.14 -21.34 -5.60
CA ASN A 241 3.78 -21.26 -7.00
C ASN A 241 2.38 -20.67 -7.22
N ALA A 242 1.41 -20.97 -6.35
CA ALA A 242 0.09 -20.37 -6.39
C ALA A 242 0.15 -18.85 -6.15
N MET A 243 0.88 -18.41 -5.13
CA MET A 243 1.11 -16.99 -4.84
C MET A 243 1.81 -16.29 -6.02
N ARG A 244 2.83 -16.91 -6.63
CA ARG A 244 3.46 -16.36 -7.85
C ARG A 244 2.46 -16.20 -8.99
N GLN A 245 1.63 -17.20 -9.24
CA GLN A 245 0.61 -17.12 -10.29
C GLN A 245 -0.42 -16.03 -10.01
N GLN A 246 -0.86 -15.85 -8.76
CA GLN A 246 -1.74 -14.75 -8.35
C GLN A 246 -1.08 -13.39 -8.60
N MET A 247 0.22 -13.24 -8.28
CA MET A 247 0.97 -12.02 -8.58
C MET A 247 1.03 -11.74 -10.10
N PHE A 248 1.24 -12.75 -10.94
CA PHE A 248 1.25 -12.59 -12.40
C PHE A 248 -0.15 -12.36 -12.99
N GLN A 249 -1.22 -12.81 -12.31
CA GLN A 249 -2.61 -12.56 -12.68
C GLN A 249 -3.17 -11.21 -12.18
N LEU A 250 -2.35 -10.40 -11.52
CA LEU A 250 -2.63 -8.99 -11.26
C LEU A 250 -1.90 -8.10 -12.30
N PRO A 251 -2.18 -8.18 -13.62
CA PRO A 251 -1.72 -7.14 -14.52
C PRO A 251 -2.52 -5.87 -14.21
N GLN A 252 -1.81 -4.76 -14.00
CA GLN A 252 -2.33 -3.37 -14.03
C GLN A 252 -2.98 -2.78 -12.76
N ALA A 253 -2.54 -3.10 -11.54
CA ALA A 253 -2.86 -2.28 -10.35
C ALA A 253 -1.63 -1.62 -9.67
N PHE A 254 -0.42 -2.01 -10.07
CA PHE A 254 0.83 -1.51 -9.47
C PHE A 254 1.35 -0.20 -10.08
N HIS A 255 0.60 0.44 -10.98
CA HIS A 255 0.95 1.75 -11.55
C HIS A 255 0.24 2.94 -10.87
N LEU A 256 -0.60 2.71 -9.84
CA LEU A 256 -1.32 3.79 -9.16
C LEU A 256 -1.10 3.91 -7.64
N PHE A 257 -0.19 3.14 -7.04
CA PHE A 257 0.16 3.32 -5.62
C PHE A 257 1.68 3.25 -5.40
N PRO A 258 2.37 4.40 -5.44
CA PRO A 258 3.61 4.49 -4.70
C PRO A 258 3.64 5.78 -3.86
N LYS A 259 2.75 5.99 -2.88
CA LYS A 259 2.95 7.05 -1.86
C LYS A 259 2.41 6.83 -0.43
N PHE A 260 1.82 5.69 -0.07
CA PHE A 260 1.24 5.53 1.29
C PHE A 260 1.98 4.61 2.28
N CYS A 261 3.06 3.92 1.89
CA CYS A 261 3.65 2.88 2.75
C CYS A 261 5.00 3.24 3.42
N HIS A 262 5.23 4.52 3.75
CA HIS A 262 6.48 4.91 4.44
C HIS A 262 6.33 5.60 5.80
N ARG A 263 5.13 5.56 6.42
CA ARG A 263 4.93 6.20 7.73
C ARG A 263 4.42 5.30 8.85
N ALA A 264 4.59 3.98 8.72
CA ALA A 264 4.22 3.02 9.76
C ALA A 264 5.36 2.06 10.15
N CYS A 265 6.61 2.42 9.90
CA CYS A 265 7.79 1.72 10.42
C CYS A 265 8.84 2.73 10.90
N VAL A 266 8.53 3.43 11.98
CA VAL A 266 9.45 3.82 13.06
C VAL A 266 8.66 3.76 14.36
#